data_AF-A0A6G3LQ72-F1
#
_entry.id   AF-A0A6G3LQ72-F1
#
_cell.length_a   1.000
_cell.length_b   1.000
_cell.length_c   1.000
_cell.angle_alpha   90.00
_cell.angle_beta   90.00
_cell.angle_gamma   90.00
#
_symmetry.space_group_name_H-M   'P 1'
#
loop_
_entity.id
_entity.type
_entity.pdbx_description
1 polymer ?
#
loop_
_entity_poly.entity_id
_entity_poly.type
_entity_poly.pdbx_seq_one_letter_code
_entity_poly.pdbx_strand_id
1 'polypeptide(L)'
;MPARPVIKRSPRVTFLGRAIAGNLGALIVGVKYFIDPNRITLLYPHEYIKLRQGYRGYIVLKMDLCISCGSCARICPARAMKMLSVQVKDKKTGRVMKKKYPVINYNRCIFCGFCVDVCPTEALYHVPYHDIVYFNMADMILTLEDIQKEPEFITAKEGVPVKYVYDEKRGLVKVTAEEEGEPPQRAEKPKGGETA
;
A
#
# COMPACT_ATOMS: atom_id res chain seq x y z
N MET A 1 22.64 -12.58 -2.66
CA MET A 1 23.55 -11.46 -3.02
C MET A 1 23.36 -11.23 -4.52
N PRO A 2 22.96 -10.03 -5.00
CA PRO A 2 22.93 -9.81 -6.44
C PRO A 2 24.36 -9.99 -6.97
N ALA A 3 24.49 -10.77 -8.05
CA ALA A 3 25.76 -11.06 -8.69
C ALA A 3 26.55 -9.76 -8.90
N ARG A 4 27.83 -9.73 -8.49
CA ARG A 4 28.71 -8.59 -8.78
C ARG A 4 28.62 -8.30 -10.28
N PRO A 5 28.23 -7.10 -10.72
CA PRO A 5 28.16 -6.81 -12.14
C PRO A 5 29.55 -7.04 -12.71
N VAL A 6 29.66 -7.98 -13.66
CA VAL A 6 30.92 -8.28 -14.32
C VAL A 6 31.26 -7.06 -15.17
N ILE A 7 32.09 -6.17 -14.62
CA ILE A 7 32.60 -5.00 -15.35
C ILE A 7 33.48 -5.57 -16.47
N LYS A 8 32.93 -5.64 -17.69
CA LYS A 8 33.70 -5.99 -18.88
C LYS A 8 34.86 -4.99 -18.98
N ARG A 9 36.09 -5.48 -18.83
CA ARG A 9 37.30 -4.66 -19.01
C ARG A 9 37.27 -4.06 -20.42
N SER A 10 37.52 -2.76 -20.53
CA SER A 10 37.60 -2.12 -21.84
C SER A 10 38.74 -2.78 -22.64
N PRO A 11 38.54 -3.16 -23.90
CA PRO A 11 39.61 -3.71 -24.72
C PRO A 11 40.77 -2.71 -24.82
N ARG A 12 42.02 -3.18 -24.71
CA ARG A 12 43.23 -2.36 -24.85
C ARG A 12 43.46 -2.04 -26.34
N VAL A 13 42.69 -1.11 -26.89
CA VAL A 13 42.83 -0.57 -28.25
C VAL A 13 43.44 0.84 -28.21
N THR A 14 44.05 1.26 -29.33
CA THR A 14 44.55 2.63 -29.55
C THR A 14 43.45 3.68 -29.28
N PHE A 15 43.82 4.92 -28.96
CA PHE A 15 42.87 6.00 -28.60
C PHE A 15 41.69 6.13 -29.57
N LEU A 16 41.97 6.10 -30.88
CA LEU A 16 40.96 6.17 -31.93
C LEU A 16 40.11 4.88 -32.02
N GLY A 17 40.74 3.71 -31.88
CA GLY A 17 40.04 2.42 -31.84
C GLY A 17 39.11 2.29 -30.63
N ARG A 18 39.47 2.91 -29.49
CA ARG A 18 38.63 2.97 -28.29
C ARG A 18 37.42 3.88 -28.48
N ALA A 19 37.57 5.02 -29.16
CA ALA A 19 36.47 5.91 -29.47
C ALA A 19 35.45 5.25 -30.41
N ILE A 20 35.91 4.60 -31.48
CA ILE A 20 35.03 3.93 -32.44
C ILE A 20 34.35 2.69 -31.82
N ALA A 21 35.12 1.82 -31.16
CA ALA A 21 34.56 0.62 -30.54
C ALA A 21 33.59 0.94 -29.39
N GLY A 22 33.84 2.02 -28.64
CA GLY A 22 32.95 2.50 -27.59
C GLY A 22 31.61 3.00 -28.15
N ASN A 23 31.64 3.85 -29.18
CA ASN A 23 30.44 4.37 -29.82
C ASN A 23 29.62 3.25 -30.49
N LEU A 24 30.28 2.33 -31.20
CA LEU A 24 29.60 1.19 -31.83
C LEU A 24 28.97 0.28 -30.77
N GLY A 25 29.66 0.01 -29.66
CA GLY A 25 29.12 -0.73 -28.52
C GLY A 25 27.88 -0.06 -27.92
N ALA A 26 27.92 1.27 -27.75
CA ALA A 26 26.78 2.04 -27.26
C ALA A 26 25.58 1.98 -28.22
N LEU A 27 25.82 2.10 -29.52
CA LEU A 27 24.77 1.98 -30.54
C LEU A 27 24.14 0.58 -30.56
N ILE A 28 24.94 -0.48 -30.45
CA ILE A 28 24.43 -1.87 -30.36
C ILE A 28 23.55 -2.04 -29.12
N VAL A 29 23.97 -1.50 -27.98
CA VAL A 29 23.15 -1.51 -26.76
C VAL A 29 21.84 -0.73 -26.98
N GLY A 30 21.92 0.44 -27.62
CA GLY A 30 20.73 1.23 -27.98
C GLY A 30 19.76 0.45 -28.86
N VAL A 31 20.24 -0.19 -29.92
CA VAL A 31 19.42 -1.03 -30.82
C VAL A 31 18.82 -2.22 -30.06
N LYS A 32 19.58 -2.88 -29.18
CA LYS A 32 19.09 -3.99 -28.35
C LYS A 32 17.87 -3.56 -27.52
N TYR A 33 17.95 -2.43 -26.82
CA TYR A 33 16.84 -1.93 -26.00
C TYR A 33 15.72 -1.27 -26.81
N PHE A 34 15.98 -0.88 -28.06
CA PHE A 34 14.95 -0.40 -28.98
C PHE A 34 14.07 -1.54 -29.50
N ILE A 35 14.67 -2.69 -29.86
CA ILE A 35 13.95 -3.85 -30.41
C ILE A 35 13.26 -4.67 -29.32
N ASP A 36 13.93 -4.95 -28.20
CA ASP A 36 13.39 -5.70 -27.06
C ASP A 36 13.49 -4.85 -25.78
N PRO A 37 12.61 -3.83 -25.63
CA PRO A 37 12.62 -2.98 -24.46
C PRO A 37 12.13 -3.77 -23.24
N ASN A 38 12.99 -3.95 -22.24
CA ASN A 38 12.54 -4.35 -20.91
C ASN A 38 11.74 -3.18 -20.28
N ARG A 39 10.44 -3.09 -20.60
CA ARG A 39 9.57 -1.99 -20.16
C ARG A 39 9.21 -2.15 -18.70
N ILE A 40 9.86 -1.36 -17.86
CA ILE A 40 9.60 -1.31 -16.41
C ILE A 40 8.35 -0.44 -16.12
N THR A 41 7.91 0.38 -17.06
CA THR A 41 6.76 1.28 -16.90
C THR A 41 5.46 0.52 -16.62
N LEU A 42 4.73 1.01 -15.60
CA LEU A 42 3.38 0.58 -15.25
C LEU A 42 2.36 1.42 -16.04
N LEU A 43 1.42 0.79 -16.73
CA LEU A 43 0.30 1.48 -17.37
C LEU A 43 -0.83 1.71 -16.36
N TYR A 44 -0.64 2.66 -15.46
CA TYR A 44 -1.69 3.08 -14.53
C TYR A 44 -2.84 3.77 -15.31
N PRO A 45 -4.13 3.48 -15.07
CA PRO A 45 -4.70 2.62 -14.02
C PRO A 45 -4.97 1.15 -14.42
N HIS A 46 -4.73 0.78 -15.68
CA HIS A 46 -5.04 -0.57 -16.20
C HIS A 46 -4.14 -1.68 -15.62
N GLU A 47 -2.97 -1.32 -15.11
CA GLU A 47 -2.08 -2.21 -14.37
C GLU A 47 -1.74 -1.56 -13.03
N TYR A 48 -1.63 -2.36 -11.97
CA TYR A 48 -1.25 -1.88 -10.65
C TYR A 48 -0.30 -2.84 -9.95
N ILE A 49 0.49 -2.30 -9.02
CA ILE A 49 1.43 -3.11 -8.24
C ILE A 49 0.66 -3.82 -7.13
N LYS A 50 0.70 -5.15 -7.08
CA LYS A 50 0.13 -5.90 -5.96
C LYS A 50 0.90 -5.57 -4.69
N LEU A 51 0.27 -4.84 -3.77
CA LEU A 51 0.87 -4.50 -2.48
C LEU A 51 0.97 -5.75 -1.60
N ARG A 52 2.04 -5.83 -0.81
CA ARG A 52 2.28 -6.95 0.10
C ARG A 52 1.35 -6.88 1.31
N GLN A 53 1.08 -8.04 1.93
CA GLN A 53 0.44 -8.09 3.24
C GLN A 53 1.20 -7.24 4.27
N GLY A 54 0.46 -6.48 5.08
CA GLY A 54 1.02 -5.54 6.05
C GLY A 54 1.38 -4.17 5.49
N TYR A 55 1.03 -3.87 4.22
CA TYR A 55 1.14 -2.52 3.69
C TYR A 55 0.37 -1.51 4.55
N ARG A 56 1.04 -0.42 4.93
CA ARG A 56 0.47 0.65 5.75
C ARG A 56 -0.28 1.64 4.87
N GLY A 57 -1.50 1.26 4.49
CA GLY A 57 -2.40 2.11 3.72
C GLY A 57 -3.45 2.78 4.59
N TYR A 58 -4.62 3.00 4.00
CA TYR A 58 -5.79 3.53 4.69
C TYR A 58 -6.14 2.73 5.95
N ILE A 59 -6.50 3.43 7.01
CA ILE A 59 -6.83 2.85 8.31
C ILE A 59 -8.34 2.78 8.45
N VAL A 60 -8.85 1.59 8.78
CA VAL A 60 -10.29 1.35 9.04
C VAL A 60 -10.51 0.95 10.50
N LEU A 61 -11.64 1.42 11.05
CA LEU A 61 -12.10 1.11 12.40
C LEU A 61 -13.23 0.07 12.38
N LYS A 62 -13.02 -1.06 13.06
CA LYS A 62 -14.09 -1.99 13.47
C LYS A 62 -14.68 -1.51 14.79
N MET A 63 -15.82 -0.82 14.72
CA MET A 63 -16.44 -0.19 15.88
C MET A 63 -16.81 -1.21 16.98
N ASP A 64 -17.21 -2.43 16.60
CA ASP A 64 -17.62 -3.49 17.53
C ASP A 64 -16.47 -3.99 18.43
N LEU A 65 -15.23 -3.90 17.96
CA LEU A 65 -14.04 -4.32 18.71
C LEU A 65 -13.45 -3.19 19.57
N CYS A 66 -13.87 -1.94 19.35
CA CYS A 66 -13.27 -0.78 20.01
C CYS A 66 -13.80 -0.59 21.44
N ILE A 67 -12.90 -0.70 22.42
CA ILE A 67 -13.21 -0.54 23.86
C ILE A 67 -13.05 0.88 24.39
N SER A 68 -12.91 1.89 23.52
CA SER A 68 -12.77 3.31 23.92
C SER A 68 -11.55 3.64 24.80
N CYS A 69 -10.47 2.84 24.78
CA CYS A 69 -9.30 3.04 25.65
C CYS A 69 -8.45 4.30 25.32
N GLY A 70 -8.46 4.74 24.06
CA GLY A 70 -7.75 5.94 23.61
C GLY A 70 -6.24 5.81 23.39
N SER A 71 -5.67 4.60 23.48
CA SER A 71 -4.23 4.37 23.25
C SER A 71 -3.78 4.82 21.86
N CYS A 72 -4.59 4.59 20.83
CA CYS A 72 -4.32 5.01 19.44
C CYS A 72 -4.14 6.53 19.29
N ALA A 73 -4.94 7.33 19.98
CA ALA A 73 -4.83 8.79 19.97
C ALA A 73 -3.61 9.27 20.77
N ARG A 74 -3.30 8.61 21.89
CA ARG A 74 -2.16 8.97 22.75
C ARG A 74 -0.81 8.68 22.11
N ILE A 75 -0.67 7.55 21.41
CA ILE A 75 0.60 7.14 20.79
C ILE A 75 0.91 7.93 19.50
N CYS A 76 -0.10 8.55 18.89
CA CYS A 76 0.04 9.19 17.59
C CYS A 76 1.06 10.35 17.62
N PRO A 77 2.23 10.23 16.96
CA PRO A 77 3.30 11.23 17.06
C PRO A 77 2.88 12.56 16.45
N ALA A 78 2.10 12.53 15.36
CA ALA A 78 1.60 13.72 14.69
C ALA A 78 0.30 14.29 15.31
N ARG A 79 -0.24 13.64 16.36
CA ARG A 79 -1.55 13.96 16.97
C ARG A 79 -2.69 14.06 15.94
N ALA A 80 -2.64 13.18 14.94
CA ALA A 80 -3.63 13.09 13.87
C ALA A 80 -4.94 12.40 14.31
N MET A 81 -4.85 11.49 15.29
CA MET A 81 -6.02 10.84 15.88
C MET A 81 -6.54 11.57 17.12
N LYS A 82 -7.86 11.67 17.23
CA LYS A 82 -8.55 12.21 18.41
C LYS A 82 -9.70 11.30 18.81
N MET A 83 -10.07 11.32 20.09
CA MET A 83 -11.21 10.56 20.60
C MET A 83 -12.46 11.44 20.61
N LEU A 84 -13.45 11.12 19.79
CA LEU A 84 -14.73 11.82 19.72
C LEU A 84 -15.78 11.09 20.55
N SER A 85 -16.55 11.83 21.34
CA SER A 85 -17.59 11.25 22.21
C SER A 85 -18.91 11.14 21.43
N VAL A 86 -19.45 9.92 21.34
CA VAL A 86 -20.68 9.61 20.61
C VAL A 86 -21.67 8.92 21.54
N GLN A 87 -22.95 9.23 21.34
CA GLN A 87 -24.04 8.53 22.01
C GLN A 87 -24.36 7.25 21.24
N VAL A 88 -24.17 6.10 21.89
CA VAL A 88 -24.44 4.79 21.31
C VAL A 88 -25.56 4.15 22.10
N LYS A 89 -26.60 3.69 21.40
CA LYS A 89 -27.67 2.91 22.01
C LYS A 89 -27.21 1.47 22.13
N ASP A 90 -27.19 0.96 23.36
CA ASP A 90 -26.89 -0.44 23.61
C ASP A 90 -28.02 -1.32 23.06
N LYS A 91 -27.68 -2.28 22.18
CA LYS A 91 -28.65 -3.19 21.56
C LYS A 91 -29.28 -4.14 22.58
N LYS A 92 -28.59 -4.46 23.68
CA LYS A 92 -29.10 -5.41 24.70
C LYS A 92 -29.95 -4.73 25.77
N THR A 93 -29.51 -3.57 26.27
CA THR A 93 -30.20 -2.88 27.37
C THR A 93 -31.10 -1.74 26.92
N GLY A 94 -31.02 -1.33 25.65
CA GLY A 94 -31.75 -0.17 25.11
C GLY A 94 -31.28 1.18 25.65
N ARG A 95 -30.32 1.20 26.59
CA ARG A 95 -29.81 2.40 27.24
C ARG A 95 -28.87 3.16 26.31
N VAL A 96 -28.93 4.48 26.37
CA VAL A 96 -28.00 5.36 25.66
C VAL A 96 -26.74 5.50 26.51
N MET A 97 -25.61 5.04 25.99
CA MET A 97 -24.31 5.17 26.60
C MET A 97 -23.44 6.17 25.83
N LYS A 98 -22.59 6.90 26.55
CA LYS A 98 -21.55 7.74 25.93
C LYS A 98 -20.29 6.91 25.76
N LYS A 99 -19.93 6.58 24.50
CA LYS A 99 -18.66 5.93 24.14
C LYS A 99 -17.75 6.90 23.42
N LYS A 100 -16.45 6.61 23.40
CA LYS A 100 -15.46 7.43 22.70
C LYS A 100 -14.80 6.61 21.60
N TYR A 101 -14.82 7.13 20.37
CA TYR A 101 -14.20 6.46 19.22
C TYR A 101 -13.10 7.32 18.60
N PRO A 102 -12.07 6.69 18.03
CA PRO A 102 -11.03 7.41 17.32
C PRO A 102 -11.56 7.96 15.99
N VAL A 103 -11.27 9.23 15.73
CA VAL A 103 -11.37 9.87 14.41
C VAL A 103 -9.96 10.24 13.96
N ILE A 104 -9.72 10.26 12.65
CA ILE A 104 -8.39 10.50 12.07
C ILE A 104 -8.41 11.69 11.12
N ASN A 105 -7.40 12.55 11.24
CA ASN A 105 -7.12 13.60 10.27
C ASN A 105 -5.95 13.18 9.39
N TYR A 106 -6.22 12.82 8.14
CA TYR A 106 -5.19 12.38 7.19
C TYR A 106 -4.26 13.50 6.74
N ASN A 107 -4.66 14.77 6.81
CA ASN A 107 -3.76 15.91 6.54
C ASN A 107 -2.57 15.94 7.52
N ARG A 108 -2.72 15.36 8.71
CA ARG A 108 -1.65 15.26 9.72
C ARG A 108 -1.04 13.87 9.84
N CYS A 109 -1.68 12.85 9.29
CA CYS A 109 -1.25 11.48 9.48
C CYS A 109 0.05 11.22 8.71
N ILE A 110 1.03 10.59 9.37
CA ILE A 110 2.30 10.19 8.74
C ILE A 110 2.34 8.69 8.40
N PHE A 111 1.20 8.00 8.48
CA PHE A 111 1.04 6.57 8.16
C PHE A 111 2.05 5.63 8.85
N CYS A 112 2.48 5.98 10.07
CA CYS A 112 3.46 5.19 10.83
C CYS A 112 2.93 3.84 11.35
N GLY A 113 1.62 3.65 11.44
CA GLY A 113 0.99 2.39 11.91
C GLY A 113 0.90 2.20 13.42
N PHE A 114 1.50 3.07 14.25
CA PHE A 114 1.49 2.89 15.71
C PHE A 114 0.09 2.79 16.34
N CYS A 115 -0.92 3.45 15.75
CA CYS A 115 -2.30 3.35 16.23
C CYS A 115 -2.91 1.96 16.03
N VAL A 116 -2.48 1.23 14.99
CA VAL A 116 -2.88 -0.15 14.70
C VAL A 116 -2.13 -1.08 15.66
N ASP A 117 -0.81 -0.94 15.73
CA ASP A 117 0.05 -1.81 16.55
C ASP A 117 -0.25 -1.72 18.06
N VAL A 118 -0.61 -0.53 18.56
CA VAL A 118 -0.91 -0.34 20.00
C VAL A 118 -2.33 -0.79 20.39
N CYS A 119 -3.18 -1.13 19.42
CA CYS A 119 -4.59 -1.40 19.69
C CYS A 119 -4.73 -2.78 20.38
N PRO A 120 -5.15 -2.85 21.66
CA PRO A 120 -5.18 -4.11 22.40
C PRO A 120 -6.25 -5.09 21.90
N THR A 121 -7.24 -4.59 21.15
CA THR A 121 -8.35 -5.38 20.60
C THR A 121 -8.32 -5.45 19.08
N GLU A 122 -7.25 -4.98 18.43
CA GLU A 122 -7.09 -4.97 16.98
C GLU A 122 -8.28 -4.32 16.23
N ALA A 123 -8.91 -3.32 16.87
CA ALA A 123 -10.06 -2.63 16.31
C ALA A 123 -9.70 -1.73 15.12
N LEU A 124 -8.42 -1.34 14.98
CA LEU A 124 -7.91 -0.57 13.86
C LEU A 124 -7.01 -1.48 13.02
N TYR A 125 -7.12 -1.39 11.71
CA TYR A 125 -6.27 -2.16 10.78
C TYR A 125 -5.98 -1.36 9.52
N HIS A 126 -4.88 -1.70 8.86
CA HIS A 126 -4.53 -1.15 7.56
C HIS A 126 -5.18 -1.95 6.45
N VAL A 127 -5.65 -1.23 5.45
CA VAL A 127 -6.11 -1.76 4.17
C VAL A 127 -5.02 -1.45 3.13
N PRO A 128 -4.72 -2.36 2.18
CA PRO A 128 -3.66 -2.16 1.19
C PRO A 128 -4.04 -1.15 0.08
N TYR A 129 -4.50 0.05 0.47
CA TYR A 129 -4.86 1.13 -0.44
C TYR A 129 -4.13 2.43 -0.06
N HIS A 130 -3.56 3.12 -1.05
CA HIS A 130 -2.84 4.39 -0.85
C HIS A 130 -3.32 5.51 -1.78
N ASP A 131 -4.11 5.16 -2.78
CA ASP A 131 -4.49 5.93 -3.95
C ASP A 131 -5.71 6.83 -3.65
N ILE A 132 -5.83 7.28 -2.39
CA ILE A 132 -7.01 7.98 -1.90
C ILE A 132 -6.74 9.47 -1.99
N VAL A 133 -7.51 10.12 -2.83
CA VAL A 133 -7.40 11.55 -3.11
C VAL A 133 -8.66 12.26 -2.65
N TYR A 134 -8.47 13.46 -2.11
CA TYR A 134 -9.52 14.34 -1.65
C TYR A 134 -9.40 15.68 -2.37
N PHE A 135 -10.52 16.31 -2.69
CA PHE A 135 -10.51 17.62 -3.36
C PHE A 135 -10.16 18.75 -2.39
N ASN A 136 -10.55 18.63 -1.11
CA ASN A 136 -10.28 19.64 -0.10
C ASN A 136 -9.59 19.04 1.13
N MET A 137 -8.84 19.87 1.86
CA MET A 137 -8.22 19.47 3.12
C MET A 137 -9.24 19.10 4.21
N ALA A 138 -10.45 19.68 4.16
CA ALA A 138 -11.52 19.36 5.10
C ALA A 138 -11.99 17.91 4.94
N ASP A 139 -12.01 17.40 3.72
CA ASP A 139 -12.45 16.03 3.40
C ASP A 139 -11.45 14.98 3.89
N MET A 140 -10.20 15.39 4.19
CA MET A 140 -9.17 14.54 4.81
C MET A 140 -9.39 14.35 6.32
N ILE A 141 -10.35 15.06 6.92
CA ILE A 141 -10.76 14.88 8.32
C ILE A 141 -11.90 13.87 8.34
N LEU A 142 -11.56 12.62 8.62
CA LEU A 142 -12.56 11.57 8.59
C LEU A 142 -13.50 11.67 9.78
N THR A 143 -14.79 11.60 9.49
CA THR A 143 -15.80 11.39 10.51
C THR A 143 -15.76 9.94 11.00
N LEU A 144 -16.51 9.66 12.07
CA LEU A 144 -16.63 8.30 12.59
C LEU A 144 -17.24 7.35 11.55
N GLU A 145 -18.11 7.84 10.68
CA GLU A 145 -18.73 7.03 9.63
C GLU A 145 -17.74 6.72 8.51
N ASP A 146 -16.87 7.67 8.16
CA ASP A 146 -15.92 7.52 7.06
C ASP A 146 -14.77 6.56 7.42
N ILE A 147 -14.26 6.63 8.66
CA ILE A 147 -13.19 5.73 9.12
C ILE A 147 -13.66 4.28 9.26
N GLN A 148 -14.97 4.03 9.33
CA GLN A 148 -15.51 2.66 9.37
C GLN A 148 -15.64 2.04 7.98
N LYS A 149 -15.71 2.86 6.92
CA LYS A 149 -15.89 2.40 5.56
C LYS A 149 -14.55 2.08 4.95
N GLU A 150 -14.45 0.90 4.36
CA GLU A 150 -13.37 0.64 3.40
C GLU A 150 -13.61 1.52 2.16
N PRO A 151 -12.59 2.23 1.67
CA PRO A 151 -12.74 3.10 0.52
C PRO A 151 -13.07 2.27 -0.73
N GLU A 152 -13.97 2.77 -1.58
CA GLU A 152 -14.26 2.12 -2.85
C GLU A 152 -13.09 2.29 -3.80
N PHE A 153 -12.49 1.16 -4.20
CA PHE A 153 -11.35 1.16 -5.09
C PHE A 153 -11.79 0.89 -6.53
N ILE A 154 -11.38 1.74 -7.47
CA ILE A 154 -11.62 1.55 -8.92
C ILE A 154 -10.46 0.75 -9.54
N THR A 155 -9.22 1.04 -9.17
CA THR A 155 -8.02 0.58 -9.89
C THR A 155 -7.67 -0.92 -9.75
N ALA A 156 -8.04 -1.61 -8.66
CA ALA A 156 -7.81 -3.07 -8.45
C ALA A 156 -9.05 -3.89 -8.68
N LYS A 157 -10.22 -3.25 -8.85
CA LYS A 157 -11.38 -3.97 -9.36
C LYS A 157 -11.21 -4.27 -10.86
N GLU A 158 -10.48 -3.43 -11.59
CA GLU A 158 -10.43 -3.46 -13.05
C GLU A 158 -9.03 -3.69 -13.66
N GLY A 159 -7.94 -3.45 -12.92
CA GLY A 159 -6.58 -3.57 -13.44
C GLY A 159 -5.95 -4.97 -13.33
N VAL A 160 -4.89 -5.21 -14.10
CA VAL A 160 -4.05 -6.42 -13.99
C VAL A 160 -3.00 -6.21 -12.89
N PRO A 161 -2.92 -7.10 -11.88
CA PRO A 161 -1.90 -6.99 -10.85
C PRO A 161 -0.53 -7.38 -11.41
N VAL A 162 0.49 -6.58 -11.13
CA VAL A 162 1.87 -6.82 -11.56
C VAL A 162 2.85 -6.78 -10.38
N LYS A 163 3.98 -7.46 -10.55
CA LYS A 163 5.11 -7.49 -9.61
C LYS A 163 6.42 -7.32 -10.38
N TYR A 164 7.42 -6.72 -9.74
CA TYR A 164 8.76 -6.62 -10.31
C TYR A 164 9.65 -7.70 -9.71
N VAL A 165 10.24 -8.52 -10.58
CA VAL A 165 11.18 -9.58 -10.21
C VAL A 165 12.55 -9.25 -10.80
N TYR A 166 13.61 -9.50 -10.04
CA TYR A 166 14.97 -9.27 -10.52
C TYR A 166 15.46 -10.48 -11.32
N ASP A 167 15.70 -10.27 -12.62
CA ASP A 167 16.38 -11.20 -13.52
C ASP A 167 17.86 -10.80 -13.63
N GLU A 168 18.78 -11.74 -13.44
CA GLU A 168 20.22 -11.49 -13.51
C GLU A 168 20.71 -11.01 -14.89
N LYS A 169 20.00 -11.36 -15.97
CA LYS A 169 20.37 -11.02 -17.35
C LYS A 169 19.74 -9.70 -17.82
N ARG A 170 18.52 -9.41 -17.35
CA ARG A 170 17.69 -8.30 -17.85
C ARG A 170 17.43 -7.21 -16.81
N GLY A 171 17.80 -7.43 -15.54
CA GLY A 171 17.53 -6.53 -14.43
C GLY A 171 16.12 -6.69 -13.90
N LEU A 172 15.48 -5.59 -13.47
CA LEU A 172 14.08 -5.64 -13.02
C LEU A 172 13.15 -5.93 -14.20
N VAL A 173 12.41 -7.03 -14.13
CA VAL A 173 11.41 -7.43 -15.13
C VAL A 173 10.05 -7.37 -14.48
N LYS A 174 9.09 -6.80 -15.22
CA LYS A 174 7.69 -6.74 -14.83
C LYS A 174 7.00 -8.04 -15.22
N VAL A 175 6.38 -8.70 -14.24
CA VAL A 175 5.60 -9.93 -14.42
C VAL A 175 4.18 -9.72 -13.91
N THR A 176 3.21 -10.40 -14.51
CA THR A 176 1.85 -10.48 -13.98
C THR A 176 1.85 -11.25 -12.66
N ALA A 177 1.10 -10.78 -11.67
CA ALA A 177 1.13 -11.33 -10.31
C ALA A 177 0.18 -12.53 -10.10
N GLU A 178 -0.37 -13.10 -11.18
CA GLU A 178 -1.12 -14.36 -11.15
C GLU A 178 -0.12 -15.54 -11.18
N GLU A 179 -0.31 -16.53 -10.30
CA GLU A 179 0.44 -17.82 -10.17
C GLU A 179 1.48 -18.04 -9.04
N GLU A 180 1.46 -17.29 -7.93
CA GLU A 180 1.97 -17.84 -6.65
C GLU A 180 0.81 -17.95 -5.68
N GLY A 181 0.52 -19.16 -5.19
CA GLY A 181 -0.64 -19.56 -4.37
C GLY A 181 -0.73 -18.90 -3.00
N GLU A 182 -0.75 -17.57 -2.96
CA GLU A 182 -1.34 -16.81 -1.87
C GLU A 182 -2.85 -16.88 -2.04
N PRO A 183 -3.61 -17.23 -0.97
CA PRO A 183 -5.06 -17.20 -1.05
C PRO A 183 -5.51 -15.82 -1.54
N PRO A 184 -6.64 -15.75 -2.28
CA PRO A 184 -7.20 -14.46 -2.67
C PRO A 184 -7.24 -13.57 -1.43
N GLN A 185 -6.88 -12.30 -1.59
CA GLN A 185 -7.11 -11.27 -0.57
C GLN A 185 -8.63 -11.07 -0.42
N ARG A 186 -9.35 -12.13 -0.03
CA ARG A 186 -10.65 -12.02 0.58
C ARG A 186 -10.39 -11.12 1.77
N ALA A 187 -11.06 -9.97 1.77
CA ALA A 187 -11.70 -9.51 2.97
C ALA A 187 -12.35 -10.76 3.60
N GLU A 188 -11.64 -11.43 4.51
CA GLU A 188 -12.28 -12.31 5.45
C GLU A 188 -13.23 -11.37 6.19
N LYS A 189 -14.48 -11.35 5.72
CA LYS A 189 -15.59 -10.88 6.53
C LYS A 189 -15.34 -11.54 7.88
N PRO A 190 -15.21 -10.77 8.98
CA PRO A 190 -15.10 -11.36 10.29
C PRO A 190 -16.24 -12.37 10.36
N LYS A 191 -15.89 -13.65 10.60
CA LYS A 191 -16.86 -14.75 10.63
C LYS A 191 -18.07 -14.23 11.38
N GLY A 192 -19.17 -14.07 10.66
CA GLY A 192 -20.45 -13.78 11.30
C GLY A 192 -20.60 -14.85 12.35
N GLY A 193 -20.70 -14.42 13.61
CA GLY A 193 -21.17 -15.31 14.66
C GLY A 193 -22.54 -15.78 14.23
N GLU A 194 -22.64 -17.03 13.79
CA GLU A 194 -23.88 -17.77 13.80
C GLU A 194 -24.41 -17.71 15.24
N THR A 195 -25.54 -17.03 15.37
CA THR A 195 -26.61 -17.23 16.34
C THR A 195 -26.36 -18.20 17.50
N ALA A 196 -26.39 -17.64 18.71
CA ALA A 196 -27.26 -18.08 19.80
C ALA A 196 -27.62 -16.86 20.67
#